data_AF-A0AAU9TGD7-F1
#
_entry.id   AF-A0AAU9TGD7-F1
#
_cell.length_a   1.000
_cell.length_b   1.000
_cell.length_c   1.000
_cell.angle_alpha   90.00
_cell.angle_beta   90.00
_cell.angle_gamma   90.00
#
_symmetry.space_group_name_H-M   'P 1'
#
loop_
_entity.id
_entity.type
_entity.pdbx_description
1 polymer ?
#
loop_
_entity_poly.entity_id
_entity_poly.type
_entity_poly.pdbx_seq_one_letter_code
_entity_poly.pdbx_strand_id
1 'polypeptide(L)' 'MTSEKNAQVGQARETFQMLFQISQLLNTGLDAETLTICIRLCELGVDPEVLAHVIKEIRKVGENAVQNKPSNLQPH' A
#
# COMPACT_ATOMS: atom_id res chain seq x y z
N MET A 1 -17.01 26.91 -11.76
CA MET A 1 -17.58 25.65 -11.24
C MET A 1 -17.07 24.37 -11.91
N THR A 2 -17.15 24.15 -13.23
CA THR A 2 -16.57 22.93 -13.87
C THR A 2 -15.04 22.98 -13.98
N SER A 3 -14.47 24.16 -14.25
CA SER A 3 -13.01 24.35 -14.37
C SER A 3 -12.25 24.16 -13.05
N GLU A 4 -12.83 24.58 -11.93
CA GLU A 4 -12.18 24.50 -10.59
C GLU A 4 -12.12 23.06 -10.09
N LYS A 5 -13.20 22.28 -10.28
CA LYS A 5 -13.22 20.85 -9.95
C LYS A 5 -12.18 20.07 -10.75
N ASN A 6 -12.03 20.36 -12.04
CA ASN A 6 -11.01 19.71 -12.86
C ASN A 6 -9.59 20.06 -12.41
N ALA A 7 -9.35 21.31 -12.01
CA ALA A 7 -8.06 21.73 -11.45
C ALA A 7 -7.74 21.02 -10.13
N GLN A 8 -8.74 20.85 -9.25
CA GLN A 8 -8.57 20.14 -7.98
C GLN A 8 -8.27 18.64 -8.18
N VAL A 9 -8.96 17.99 -9.12
CA VAL A 9 -8.68 16.59 -9.50
C VAL A 9 -7.27 16.45 -10.10
N GLY A 10 -6.83 17.41 -10.91
CA GLY A 10 -5.46 17.46 -11.44
C GLY A 10 -4.41 17.52 -10.33
N GLN A 11 -4.57 18.43 -9.37
CA GLN A 11 -3.66 18.58 -8.23
C GLN A 11 -3.59 17.34 -7.34
N ALA A 12 -4.73 16.70 -7.08
CA ALA A 12 -4.77 15.47 -6.30
C ALA A 12 -4.01 14.33 -7.01
N ARG A 13 -4.14 14.24 -8.33
CA ARG A 13 -3.42 13.25 -9.15
C ARG A 13 -1.91 13.48 -9.14
N GLU A 14 -1.47 14.73 -9.29
CA GLU A 14 -0.04 15.08 -9.22
C GLU A 14 0.55 14.78 -7.84
N THR A 15 -0.19 15.13 -6.77
CA THR A 15 0.22 14.83 -5.40
C THR A 15 0.37 13.34 -5.18
N PHE A 16 -0.61 12.54 -5.63
CA PHE A 16 -0.53 11.09 -5.56
C PHE A 16 0.67 10.54 -6.34
N GLN A 17 0.93 11.04 -7.56
CA GLN A 17 2.08 10.62 -8.37
C GLN A 17 3.40 10.90 -7.65
N MET A 18 3.53 12.05 -7.00
CA MET A 18 4.72 12.38 -6.21
C MET A 18 4.90 11.43 -5.02
N LEU A 19 3.82 11.17 -4.26
CA LEU A 19 3.85 10.22 -3.15
C LEU A 19 4.21 8.80 -3.61
N PHE A 20 3.69 8.37 -4.77
CA PHE A 20 4.02 7.07 -5.35
C PHE A 20 5.48 6.99 -5.78
N GLN A 21 6.03 8.04 -6.40
CA GLN A 21 7.47 8.08 -6.72
C GLN A 21 8.35 7.99 -5.48
N ILE A 22 7.99 8.69 -4.40
CA ILE A 22 8.68 8.60 -3.11
C ILE A 22 8.61 7.17 -2.56
N SER A 23 7.44 6.52 -2.63
CA SER A 23 7.26 5.15 -2.12
C SER A 23 8.11 4.12 -2.87
N GLN A 24 8.29 4.31 -4.18
CA GLN A 24 9.18 3.48 -5.01
C GLN A 24 10.66 3.76 -4.71
N LEU A 25 11.04 5.03 -4.57
CA LEU A 25 12.41 5.42 -4.25
C LEU A 25 12.87 4.83 -2.91
N LEU A 26 11.99 4.81 -1.92
CA LEU A 26 12.24 4.21 -0.60
C LEU A 26 12.02 2.70 -0.58
N ASN A 27 11.68 2.10 -1.72
CA ASN A 27 11.46 0.67 -1.90
C ASN A 27 10.49 0.07 -0.85
N THR A 28 9.40 0.78 -0.56
CA THR A 28 8.38 0.37 0.44
C THR A 28 7.60 -0.88 0.03
N GLY A 29 7.66 -1.24 -1.26
CA GLY A 29 6.89 -2.35 -1.82
C GLY A 29 5.38 -2.10 -1.81
N LEU A 30 4.94 -0.85 -1.74
CA LEU A 30 3.51 -0.49 -1.86
C LEU A 30 3.18 -0.28 -3.34
N ASP A 31 2.14 -0.95 -3.82
CA ASP A 31 1.53 -0.64 -5.12
C ASP A 31 0.59 0.57 -5.01
N ALA A 32 0.09 1.03 -6.16
CA ALA A 32 -0.73 2.23 -6.24
C ALA A 32 -2.03 2.11 -5.43
N GLU A 33 -2.64 0.92 -5.42
CA GLU A 33 -3.87 0.66 -4.68
C GLU A 33 -3.62 0.68 -3.16
N THR A 34 -2.62 -0.05 -2.69
CA THR A 34 -2.24 -0.09 -1.27
C THR A 34 -1.84 1.28 -0.76
N LEU A 35 -1.08 2.05 -1.55
CA LEU A 35 -0.70 3.42 -1.18
C LEU A 35 -1.94 4.33 -1.06
N THR A 36 -2.90 4.20 -1.98
CA THR A 36 -4.17 4.95 -1.93
C THR A 36 -4.94 4.65 -0.65
N ILE A 37 -5.01 3.38 -0.26
CA ILE A 37 -5.65 2.96 0.98
C ILE A 37 -4.91 3.55 2.18
N CYS A 38 -3.57 3.52 2.20
CA CYS A 38 -2.78 4.10 3.29
C CYS A 38 -3.04 5.61 3.43
N ILE A 39 -3.03 6.36 2.33
CA ILE A 39 -3.36 7.80 2.33
C ILE A 39 -4.75 8.01 2.92
N ARG A 40 -5.75 7.24 2.50
CA ARG A 40 -7.12 7.38 3.00
C ARG A 40 -7.24 7.09 4.49
N LEU A 41 -6.51 6.09 4.99
CA LEU A 41 -6.49 5.80 6.43
C LEU A 41 -5.84 6.94 7.21
N CYS A 42 -4.74 7.51 6.71
CA CYS A 42 -4.12 8.70 7.31
C CYS A 42 -5.07 9.92 7.29
N GLU A 43 -5.82 10.14 6.21
CA GLU A 43 -6.85 11.20 6.13
C GLU A 43 -7.97 11.02 7.16
N LEU A 44 -8.27 9.78 7.56
CA LEU A 44 -9.23 9.46 8.61
C LEU A 44 -8.65 9.59 10.03
N GLY A 45 -7.38 9.98 10.16
CA GLY A 45 -6.70 10.17 11.44
C GLY A 45 -6.03 8.91 12.00
N VAL A 46 -5.87 7.86 11.18
CA VAL A 46 -5.05 6.70 11.57
C VAL A 46 -3.59 7.13 11.68
N ASP A 47 -2.94 6.74 12.78
CA ASP A 47 -1.53 6.99 12.99
C ASP A 47 -0.65 6.25 11.94
N PRO A 48 0.21 6.96 11.18
CA PRO A 48 1.04 6.34 10.14
C PRO A 48 2.05 5.31 10.66
N GLU A 49 2.56 5.49 11.88
CA GLU A 49 3.52 4.58 12.50
C GLU A 49 2.84 3.27 12.89
N VAL A 50 1.65 3.35 13.49
CA VAL A 50 0.82 2.17 13.79
C VAL A 50 0.40 1.45 12.50
N LEU A 51 -0.04 2.20 11.49
CA LEU A 51 -0.42 1.64 10.20
C LEU A 51 0.75 0.88 9.54
N ALA A 52 1.96 1.44 9.58
CA ALA A 52 3.15 0.80 9.06
C ALA A 52 3.47 -0.52 9.80
N HIS A 53 3.29 -0.56 11.13
CA HIS A 53 3.44 -1.79 11.91
C HIS A 53 2.43 -2.87 11.47
N VAL A 54 1.15 -2.50 11.33
CA VAL A 54 0.10 -3.43 10.89
C VAL A 54 0.39 -4.00 9.50
N ILE A 55 0.79 -3.17 8.54
CA ILE A 55 1.14 -3.62 7.18
C ILE A 55 2.29 -4.63 7.21
N LYS A 56 3.33 -4.38 8.01
CA LYS A 56 4.47 -5.29 8.15
C LYS A 56 4.04 -6.65 8.72
N GLU A 57 3.21 -6.65 9.75
CA GLU A 57 2.73 -7.90 10.36
C GLU A 57 1.84 -8.70 9.40
N ILE A 58 0.93 -8.05 8.67
CA ILE A 58 0.09 -8.72 7.66
C ILE A 58 0.94 -9.38 6.57
N ARG A 59 1.96 -8.67 6.05
CA ARG A 59 2.88 -9.21 5.03
C ARG A 59 3.63 -10.43 5.54
N LYS A 60 4.18 -10.34 6.76
CA LYS A 60 4.88 -11.44 7.42
C LYS A 60 3.97 -12.67 7.58
N VAL A 61 2.72 -12.50 8.00
CA VAL A 61 1.76 -13.62 8.11
C VAL A 61 1.46 -14.23 6.75
N GLY A 62 1.28 -13.42 5.71
CA GLY A 62 1.07 -13.88 4.33
C GLY A 62 2.23 -14.72 3.80
N GLU A 63 3.48 -14.31 4.04
CA GLU A 63 4.68 -15.06 3.66
C GLU A 63 4.76 -16.41 4.39
N ASN A 64 4.46 -16.45 5.69
CA ASN A 64 4.47 -17.68 6.48
C ASN A 64 3.39 -18.68 6.03
N ALA A 65 2.23 -18.19 5.58
CA ALA A 65 1.15 -19.04 5.07
C ALA A 65 1.54 -19.79 3.79
N VAL A 66 2.41 -19.22 2.95
CA VAL A 66 2.89 -19.86 1.72
C VAL A 66 3.92 -20.96 2.00
N GLN A 67 4.66 -20.87 3.12
CA GLN A 67 5.72 -21.81 3.46
C GLN A 67 5.22 -23.12 4.07
N ASN A 68 4.01 -23.16 4.61
CA ASN A 68 3.43 -24.37 5.22
C ASN A 68 2.71 -25.27 4.19
N LYS A 69 3.28 -25.42 2.99
CA LYS A 69 2.78 -26.38 1.99
C LYS A 69 3.35 -27.76 2.34
N PRO A 70 2.53 -28.79 2.64
CA PRO A 70 3.03 -30.10 3.00
C PRO A 70 3.76 -30.71 1.79
N SER A 71 5.07 -30.84 1.91
CA SER A 71 5.94 -31.62 1.01
C SER A 71 5.72 -33.11 1.27
N ASN A 72 4.58 -33.65 0.85
CA ASN A 72 4.38 -35.10 0.79
C ASN A 72 3.78 -35.52 -0.55
N LEU A 73 4.65 -35.67 -1.54
CA LEU A 73 4.41 -36.46 -2.75
C LEU A 73 5.72 -37.21 -3.04
N GLN A 74 5.94 -38.31 -2.32
CA GLN A 74 6.84 -39.38 -2.74
C GLN A 74 6.00 -40.44 -3.48
N PRO A 75 6.15 -40.63 -4.79
CA PRO A 75 5.76 -41.87 -5.45
C PRO A 75 6.87 -42.91 -5.20
N HIS A 76 6.45 -44.09 -4.75
CA HIS A 76 7.27 -45.31 -4.72
C HIS A 76 7.71 -45.74 -6.12
#